data_AF-A0A7R7TFN1-F1
#
_entry.id   AF-A0A7R7TFN1-F1
#
_cell.length_a   1.000
_cell.length_b   1.000
_cell.length_c   1.000
_cell.angle_alpha   90.00
_cell.angle_beta   90.00
_cell.angle_gamma   90.00
#
_symmetry.space_group_name_H-M   'P 1'
#
loop_
_entity.id
_entity.type
_entity.pdbx_description
1 polymer ?
#
loop_
_entity_poly.entity_id
_entity_poly.type
_entity_poly.pdbx_seq_one_letter_code
_entity_poly.pdbx_strand_id
1 'polypeptide(L)'
;MGGLIPGGWRFIPFLYAVLLVLMGFVLWFGTPQKDKRPGQGRPFLDMLKPLRYVRVWRFSLYYVVVFGAYVALSAWLPKYYVDVFGLPLHEAALLTALFIFPASLLRPVGGYLSDRFGARRIMYWTFGIILLASGVLMMPEGHIVLYTKQGTKEVMQFTMSVGLFTLLVFLIGVGMGIGKAAVYKHIPTYFPQDVGAVGGLVGMLGALGGFFLPPLFAYAQAWTGLPQMTFFVLFLLAAISFLWMHLTVLKLLQQEAQHLKNDFELKGDRPC
;
A
#
# COMPACT_ATOMS: atom_id res chain seq x y z
N MET A 1 -3.65 24.30 27.07
CA MET A 1 -3.06 24.49 25.72
C MET A 1 -1.76 25.28 25.85
N GLY A 2 -0.72 24.69 26.44
CA GLY A 2 0.56 25.35 26.74
C GLY A 2 1.73 24.55 26.19
N GLY A 3 1.84 24.47 24.86
CA GLY A 3 3.03 23.94 24.21
C GLY A 3 4.04 25.06 24.00
N LEU A 4 5.33 24.71 23.95
CA LEU A 4 6.53 25.56 23.78
C LEU A 4 6.52 26.54 22.59
N ILE A 5 5.44 26.61 21.80
CA ILE A 5 5.35 27.42 20.60
C ILE A 5 4.06 28.25 20.61
N PRO A 6 4.16 29.60 20.52
CA PRO A 6 2.98 30.46 20.45
C PRO A 6 2.13 30.09 19.22
N GLY A 7 0.88 29.69 19.44
CA GLY A 7 -0.07 29.36 18.37
C GLY A 7 -0.44 27.87 18.21
N GLY A 8 0.13 26.97 19.03
CA GLY A 8 -0.27 25.55 19.03
C GLY A 8 -0.13 24.91 17.64
N TRP A 9 -1.19 24.26 17.14
CA TRP A 9 -1.19 23.60 15.83
C TRP A 9 -1.00 24.57 14.64
N ARG A 10 -1.30 25.87 14.79
CA ARG A 10 -1.20 26.87 13.71
C ARG A 10 0.24 27.20 13.34
N PHE A 11 1.19 26.96 14.25
CA PHE A 11 2.62 27.13 13.96
C PHE A 11 3.12 26.11 12.94
N ILE A 12 2.55 24.90 12.91
CA ILE A 12 3.01 23.82 12.04
C ILE A 12 2.87 24.22 10.55
N PRO A 13 1.70 24.66 10.05
CA PRO A 13 1.57 25.18 8.68
C PRO A 13 2.50 26.35 8.38
N PHE A 14 2.70 27.27 9.33
CA PHE A 14 3.59 28.42 9.17
C PHE A 14 5.05 27.97 8.97
N LEU A 15 5.55 27.06 9.81
CA LEU A 15 6.89 26.48 9.67
C LEU A 15 7.06 25.78 8.32
N TYR A 16 6.09 24.97 7.89
CA TYR A 16 6.11 24.32 6.58
C TYR A 16 6.13 25.33 5.43
N ALA A 17 5.36 26.42 5.52
CA ALA A 17 5.36 27.48 4.51
C ALA A 17 6.74 28.15 4.39
N VAL A 18 7.37 28.48 5.52
CA VAL A 18 8.73 29.05 5.53
C VAL A 18 9.75 28.08 4.90
N LEU A 19 9.70 26.79 5.26
CA LEU A 19 10.59 25.78 4.69
C LEU A 19 10.39 25.59 3.18
N LEU A 20 9.14 25.63 2.70
CA LEU A 20 8.82 25.54 1.27
C LEU A 20 9.33 26.74 0.49
N VAL A 21 9.20 27.95 1.05
CA VAL A 21 9.74 29.18 0.46
C VAL A 21 11.27 29.12 0.40
N LEU A 22 11.92 28.70 1.48
CA LEU A 22 13.37 28.50 1.53
C LEU A 22 13.82 27.48 0.47
N MET A 23 13.14 26.34 0.35
CA MET A 23 13.43 25.36 -0.70
C MET A 23 13.20 25.93 -2.11
N GLY A 24 12.17 26.77 -2.28
CA GLY A 24 11.93 27.50 -3.52
C GLY A 24 13.11 28.40 -3.91
N PHE A 25 13.66 29.15 -2.96
CA PHE A 25 14.88 29.94 -3.18
C PHE A 25 16.10 29.09 -3.49
N VAL A 26 16.30 27.98 -2.75
CA VAL A 26 17.41 27.05 -3.01
C VAL A 26 17.32 26.47 -4.42
N LEU A 27 16.13 26.09 -4.87
CA LEU A 27 15.94 25.59 -6.24
C LEU A 27 16.13 26.69 -7.29
N TRP A 28 15.65 27.91 -7.01
CA TRP A 28 15.80 29.05 -7.91
C TRP A 28 17.27 29.39 -8.18
N PHE A 29 18.11 29.40 -7.13
CA PHE A 29 19.52 29.75 -7.24
C PHE A 29 20.45 28.55 -7.48
N GLY A 30 20.04 27.35 -7.08
CA GLY A 30 20.89 26.14 -7.11
C GLY A 30 20.64 25.20 -8.30
N THR A 31 19.52 25.33 -9.02
CA THR A 31 19.23 24.43 -10.16
C THR A 31 19.93 24.94 -11.42
N PRO A 32 20.70 24.09 -12.15
CA PRO A 32 21.30 24.47 -13.41
C PRO A 32 20.23 24.88 -14.43
N GLN A 33 20.32 26.10 -14.96
CA GLN A 33 19.34 26.65 -15.93
C GLN A 33 19.30 25.89 -17.27
N LYS A 34 20.32 25.08 -17.57
CA LYS A 34 20.39 24.30 -18.81
C LYS A 34 20.05 22.85 -18.52
N ASP A 35 18.84 22.47 -18.92
CA ASP A 35 18.44 21.07 -18.98
C ASP A 35 19.30 20.34 -20.02
N LYS A 36 20.06 19.33 -19.58
CA LYS A 36 20.99 18.58 -20.43
C LYS A 36 20.26 17.63 -21.39
N ARG A 37 18.96 17.40 -21.16
CA ARG A 37 18.08 16.59 -22.02
C ARG A 37 16.67 17.20 -22.00
N PRO A 38 16.41 18.29 -22.75
CA PRO A 38 15.06 18.82 -22.85
C PRO A 38 14.15 17.71 -23.37
N GLY A 39 13.27 17.20 -22.51
CA GLY A 39 12.25 16.25 -22.92
C GLY A 39 11.41 16.95 -23.99
N GLN A 40 11.33 16.37 -25.19
CA GLN A 40 10.39 16.86 -26.20
C GLN A 40 9.01 16.93 -25.53
N GLY A 41 8.43 18.13 -25.45
CA GLY A 41 7.11 18.32 -24.86
C GLY A 41 6.11 17.45 -25.59
N ARG A 42 5.76 16.30 -24.99
CA ARG A 42 4.77 15.39 -25.58
C ARG A 42 3.39 15.98 -25.32
N PRO A 43 2.48 15.93 -26.31
CA PRO A 43 1.12 16.38 -26.09
C PRO A 43 0.46 15.54 -24.98
N PHE A 44 -0.41 16.16 -24.17
CA PHE A 44 -1.05 15.53 -23.02
C PHE A 44 -1.77 14.21 -23.38
N LEU A 45 -2.34 14.14 -24.59
CA LEU A 45 -2.95 12.93 -25.15
C LEU A 45 -1.98 11.76 -25.30
N ASP A 46 -0.71 12.02 -25.61
CA ASP A 46 0.32 10.98 -25.72
C ASP A 46 0.73 10.44 -24.35
N MET A 47 0.70 11.28 -23.31
CA MET A 47 0.91 10.84 -21.93
C MET A 47 -0.23 9.96 -21.40
N LEU A 48 -1.42 10.06 -22.00
CA LEU A 48 -2.59 9.24 -21.65
C LEU A 48 -2.68 7.93 -22.46
N LYS A 49 -1.95 7.77 -23.56
CA LYS A 49 -1.91 6.53 -24.35
C LYS A 49 -1.64 5.28 -23.50
N PRO A 50 -0.75 5.30 -22.47
CA PRO A 50 -0.52 4.16 -21.60
C PRO A 50 -1.77 3.66 -20.84
N LEU A 51 -2.79 4.50 -20.60
CA LEU A 51 -4.04 4.06 -19.94
C LEU A 51 -4.82 3.03 -20.77
N ARG A 52 -4.59 2.95 -22.08
CA ARG A 52 -5.23 1.92 -22.91
C ARG A 52 -4.78 0.52 -22.54
N TYR A 53 -3.60 0.38 -21.92
CA TYR A 53 -3.10 -0.93 -21.51
C TYR A 53 -3.70 -1.33 -20.16
N VAL A 54 -4.42 -2.45 -20.15
CA VAL A 54 -4.95 -3.10 -18.93
C VAL A 54 -3.86 -3.32 -17.87
N ARG A 55 -2.60 -3.46 -18.29
CA ARG A 55 -1.43 -3.61 -17.40
C ARG A 55 -1.24 -2.42 -16.46
N VAL A 56 -1.49 -1.19 -16.92
CA VAL A 56 -1.38 0.03 -16.09
C VAL A 56 -2.44 0.04 -15.00
N TRP A 57 -3.67 -0.34 -15.34
CA TRP A 57 -4.77 -0.46 -14.38
C TRP A 57 -4.50 -1.53 -13.31
N ARG A 58 -3.87 -2.65 -13.70
CA ARG A 58 -3.44 -3.68 -12.75
C ARG A 58 -2.43 -3.14 -11.74
N PHE A 59 -1.40 -2.43 -12.20
CA PHE A 59 -0.42 -1.80 -11.30
C PHE A 59 -1.03 -0.72 -10.43
N SER A 60 -1.98 0.04 -10.97
CA SER A 60 -2.71 1.07 -10.23
C SER A 60 -3.54 0.47 -9.10
N LEU A 61 -4.25 -0.64 -9.36
CA LEU A 61 -4.97 -1.38 -8.32
C LEU A 61 -4.04 -1.86 -7.20
N TYR A 62 -2.89 -2.46 -7.56
CA TYR A 62 -1.91 -2.90 -6.57
C TYR A 62 -1.37 -1.73 -5.76
N TYR A 63 -1.15 -0.58 -6.42
CA TYR A 63 -0.69 0.64 -5.76
C TYR A 63 -1.72 1.24 -4.82
N VAL A 64 -3.02 1.16 -5.14
CA VAL A 64 -4.12 1.53 -4.22
C VAL A 64 -4.05 0.72 -2.92
N VAL A 65 -3.72 -0.58 -2.99
CA VAL A 65 -3.58 -1.42 -1.78
C VAL A 65 -2.34 -1.04 -0.97
N VAL A 66 -1.18 -0.79 -1.58
CA VAL A 66 0.06 -0.57 -0.81
C VAL A 66 0.27 0.90 -0.41
N PHE A 67 -0.32 1.85 -1.13
CA PHE A 67 -0.21 3.29 -0.85
C PHE A 67 -1.53 3.90 -0.42
N GLY A 68 -2.62 3.65 -1.14
CA GLY A 68 -3.94 4.19 -0.78
C GLY A 68 -4.41 3.72 0.59
N ALA A 69 -4.35 2.41 0.84
CA ALA A 69 -4.67 1.83 2.15
C ALA A 69 -3.72 2.31 3.25
N TYR A 70 -2.44 2.52 2.93
CA TYR A 70 -1.46 3.06 3.87
C TYR A 70 -1.84 4.49 4.32
N VAL A 71 -2.21 5.36 3.37
CA VAL A 71 -2.66 6.72 3.67
C VAL A 71 -3.95 6.66 4.49
N ALA A 72 -4.90 5.81 4.10
CA ALA A 72 -6.16 5.70 4.81
C ALA A 72 -6.01 5.18 6.24
N LEU A 73 -5.20 4.13 6.43
CA LEU A 73 -4.84 3.61 7.74
C LEU A 73 -4.12 4.67 8.57
N SER A 74 -3.15 5.41 8.02
CA SER A 74 -2.40 6.41 8.78
C SER A 74 -3.28 7.52 9.38
N ALA A 75 -4.38 7.86 8.70
CA ALA A 75 -5.35 8.86 9.18
C ALA A 75 -6.34 8.27 10.19
N TRP A 76 -6.70 6.99 10.05
CA TRP A 76 -7.72 6.35 10.87
C TRP A 76 -7.16 5.69 12.15
N LEU A 77 -5.92 5.20 12.12
CA LEU A 77 -5.32 4.44 13.20
C LEU A 77 -5.24 5.16 14.56
N PRO A 78 -4.90 6.47 14.64
CA PRO A 78 -4.90 7.18 15.91
C PRO A 78 -6.28 7.18 16.57
N LYS A 79 -7.34 7.35 15.75
CA LYS A 79 -8.72 7.33 16.23
C LYS A 79 -9.10 5.92 16.72
N TYR A 80 -8.68 4.86 16.02
CA TYR A 80 -8.91 3.50 16.48
C TYR A 80 -8.30 3.22 17.86
N TYR A 81 -7.05 3.66 18.10
CA TYR A 81 -6.41 3.50 19.41
C TYR A 81 -7.14 4.24 20.54
N VAL A 82 -7.72 5.40 20.24
CA VAL A 82 -8.51 6.16 21.22
C VAL A 82 -9.88 5.50 21.46
N ASP A 83 -10.60 5.16 20.40
CA ASP A 83 -11.99 4.68 20.49
C ASP A 83 -12.09 3.23 21.00
N VAL A 84 -11.13 2.37 20.64
CA VAL A 84 -11.17 0.93 20.97
C VAL A 84 -10.32 0.59 22.20
N PHE A 85 -9.11 1.14 22.29
CA PHE A 85 -8.20 0.84 23.40
C PHE A 85 -8.24 1.88 24.53
N GLY A 86 -8.99 2.98 24.37
CA GLY A 86 -9.09 4.03 25.39
C GLY A 86 -7.78 4.77 25.66
N LEU A 87 -6.79 4.65 24.76
CA LEU A 87 -5.48 5.26 24.94
C LEU A 87 -5.55 6.79 24.77
N PRO A 88 -4.71 7.54 25.49
CA PRO A 88 -4.64 8.98 25.27
C PRO A 88 -4.08 9.28 23.87
N LEU A 89 -4.55 10.37 23.26
CA LEU A 89 -4.24 10.74 21.86
C LEU A 89 -2.73 10.79 21.57
N HIS A 90 -1.91 11.17 22.55
CA HIS A 90 -0.46 11.25 22.39
C HIS A 90 0.18 9.86 22.20
N GLU A 91 -0.21 8.86 23.00
CA GLU A 91 0.27 7.47 22.86
C GLU A 91 -0.25 6.85 21.56
N ALA A 92 -1.53 7.05 21.25
CA ALA A 92 -2.13 6.61 19.99
C ALA A 92 -1.38 7.15 18.75
N ALA A 93 -0.96 8.41 18.80
CA ALA A 93 -0.17 9.03 17.74
C ALA A 93 1.24 8.46 17.65
N LEU A 94 1.90 8.18 18.79
CA LEU A 94 3.23 7.55 18.81
C LEU A 94 3.20 6.11 18.27
N LEU A 95 2.19 5.32 18.65
CA LEU A 95 1.98 3.97 18.10
C LEU A 95 1.69 4.01 16.60
N THR A 96 0.92 4.99 16.15
CA THR A 96 0.70 5.22 14.71
C THR A 96 1.97 5.64 13.99
N ALA A 97 2.84 6.44 14.63
CA ALA A 97 4.13 6.81 14.06
C ALA A 97 5.04 5.59 13.86
N LEU A 98 4.97 4.58 14.74
CA LEU A 98 5.68 3.30 14.57
C LEU A 98 5.20 2.52 13.34
N PHE A 99 3.98 2.74 12.85
CA PHE A 99 3.52 2.19 11.57
C PHE A 99 4.03 3.01 10.37
N ILE A 100 3.89 4.33 10.44
CA ILE A 100 4.19 5.25 9.33
C ILE A 100 5.70 5.33 9.05
N PHE A 101 6.51 5.48 10.08
CA PHE A 101 7.94 5.79 9.96
C PHE A 101 8.73 4.64 9.28
N PRO A 102 8.64 3.39 9.75
CA PRO A 102 9.33 2.26 9.11
C PRO A 102 8.81 1.99 7.71
N ALA A 103 7.50 2.13 7.47
CA ALA A 103 6.90 1.98 6.14
C ALA A 103 7.46 2.98 5.11
N SER A 104 7.91 4.15 5.56
CA SER A 104 8.59 5.13 4.71
C SER A 104 10.08 4.82 4.56
N LEU A 105 10.75 4.47 5.66
CA LEU A 105 12.19 4.18 5.70
C LEU A 105 12.57 2.92 4.93
N LEU A 106 11.69 1.92 4.88
CA LEU A 106 11.94 0.63 4.20
C LEU A 106 11.77 0.67 2.68
N ARG A 107 11.43 1.82 2.09
CA ARG A 107 11.29 1.94 0.62
C ARG A 107 12.59 1.63 -0.14
N PRO A 108 13.77 2.14 0.24
CA PRO A 108 15.02 1.78 -0.42
C PRO A 108 15.34 0.29 -0.27
N VAL A 109 15.07 -0.29 0.91
CA VAL A 109 15.22 -1.72 1.17
C VAL A 109 14.30 -2.54 0.27
N GLY A 110 13.05 -2.12 0.09
CA GLY A 110 12.11 -2.74 -0.83
C GLY A 110 12.56 -2.68 -2.29
N GLY A 111 13.21 -1.58 -2.68
CA GLY A 111 13.85 -1.44 -4.00
C GLY A 111 14.98 -2.44 -4.18
N TYR A 112 15.94 -2.47 -3.26
CA TYR A 112 17.05 -3.43 -3.26
C TYR A 112 16.58 -4.90 -3.26
N LEU A 113 15.57 -5.21 -2.45
CA LEU A 113 15.00 -6.56 -2.37
C LEU A 113 14.32 -6.95 -3.70
N SER A 114 13.65 -5.99 -4.34
CA SER A 114 13.05 -6.15 -5.65
C SER A 114 14.08 -6.28 -6.79
N ASP A 115 15.29 -5.72 -6.59
CA ASP A 115 16.48 -5.90 -7.43
C ASP A 115 17.03 -7.32 -7.36
N ARG A 116 17.19 -7.84 -6.15
CA ARG A 116 17.81 -9.15 -5.95
C ARG A 116 16.88 -10.35 -6.19
N PHE A 117 15.63 -10.28 -5.72
CA PHE A 117 14.71 -11.43 -5.71
C PHE A 117 13.62 -11.35 -6.79
N GLY A 118 13.59 -10.25 -7.55
CA GLY A 118 12.58 -9.96 -8.56
C GLY A 118 11.31 -9.38 -7.94
N ALA A 119 10.84 -8.25 -8.49
CA ALA A 119 9.70 -7.52 -7.92
C ALA A 119 8.39 -8.33 -7.90
N ARG A 120 8.21 -9.34 -8.76
CA ARG A 120 7.02 -10.22 -8.72
C ARG A 120 6.95 -10.99 -7.40
N ARG A 121 8.06 -11.63 -6.98
CA ARG A 121 8.10 -12.42 -5.74
C ARG A 121 7.88 -11.54 -4.51
N ILE A 122 8.48 -10.35 -4.50
CA ILE A 122 8.32 -9.38 -3.42
C ILE A 122 6.88 -8.88 -3.30
N MET A 123 6.18 -8.71 -4.43
CA MET A 123 4.77 -8.32 -4.43
C MET A 123 3.87 -9.42 -3.85
N TYR A 124 4.14 -10.71 -4.14
CA TYR A 124 3.47 -11.84 -3.48
C TYR A 124 3.70 -11.85 -1.97
N TRP A 125 4.95 -11.64 -1.53
CA TRP A 125 5.27 -11.59 -0.09
C TRP A 125 4.57 -10.43 0.59
N THR A 126 4.55 -9.26 -0.05
CA THR A 126 3.87 -8.07 0.46
C THR A 126 2.39 -8.32 0.65
N PHE A 127 1.70 -8.78 -0.40
CA PHE A 127 0.26 -9.06 -0.30
C PHE A 127 -0.03 -10.20 0.67
N GLY A 128 0.84 -11.22 0.75
CA GLY A 128 0.73 -12.30 1.74
C GLY A 128 0.81 -11.78 3.17
N ILE A 129 1.79 -10.91 3.49
CA ILE A 129 1.90 -10.28 4.81
C ILE A 129 0.67 -9.44 5.13
N ILE A 130 0.21 -8.62 4.17
CA ILE A 130 -1.00 -7.79 4.35
C ILE A 130 -2.21 -8.68 4.60
N LEU A 131 -2.39 -9.76 3.83
CA LEU A 131 -3.51 -10.70 3.98
C LEU A 131 -3.49 -11.44 5.31
N LEU A 132 -2.33 -11.96 5.71
CA LEU A 132 -2.21 -12.68 6.98
C LEU A 132 -2.45 -11.74 8.16
N ALA A 133 -1.81 -10.57 8.16
CA ALA A 133 -1.97 -9.61 9.26
C ALA A 133 -3.37 -9.01 9.32
N SER A 134 -3.96 -8.60 8.18
CA SER A 134 -5.34 -8.09 8.15
C SER A 134 -6.38 -9.18 8.43
N GLY A 135 -6.11 -10.43 8.04
CA GLY A 135 -6.97 -11.58 8.36
C GLY A 135 -7.02 -11.84 9.86
N VAL A 136 -5.87 -11.78 10.55
CA VAL A 136 -5.81 -11.89 12.01
C VAL A 136 -6.48 -10.69 12.69
N LEU A 137 -6.27 -9.47 12.18
CA LEU A 137 -6.89 -8.25 12.73
C LEU A 137 -8.39 -8.15 12.49
N MET A 138 -8.90 -8.81 11.44
CA MET A 138 -10.33 -8.88 11.16
C MET A 138 -11.06 -9.84 12.11
N MET A 139 -10.37 -10.87 12.63
CA MET A 139 -11.03 -11.83 13.52
C MET A 139 -11.62 -11.06 14.71
N PRO A 140 -12.96 -11.09 14.88
CA PRO A 140 -13.60 -10.39 15.98
C PRO A 140 -13.06 -10.94 17.30
N GLU A 141 -12.99 -10.10 18.33
CA GLU A 141 -12.76 -10.56 19.70
C GLU A 141 -13.88 -11.53 20.06
N GLY A 142 -13.63 -12.81 19.83
CA GLY A 142 -14.62 -13.86 19.93
C GLY A 142 -14.47 -14.53 21.28
N HIS A 143 -15.50 -14.44 22.12
CA HIS A 143 -15.77 -15.47 23.10
C HIS A 143 -16.15 -16.73 22.32
N ILE A 144 -15.23 -17.68 22.19
CA ILE A 144 -15.61 -19.03 21.74
C ILE A 144 -16.33 -19.67 22.93
N VAL A 145 -17.65 -19.52 23.00
CA VAL A 145 -18.50 -20.28 23.91
C VAL A 145 -18.66 -21.68 23.32
N LEU A 146 -17.89 -22.63 23.84
CA LEU A 146 -18.13 -24.04 23.59
C LEU A 146 -19.34 -24.48 24.42
N TYR A 147 -20.49 -24.65 23.77
CA TYR A 147 -21.66 -25.28 24.40
C TYR A 147 -21.40 -26.78 24.57
N THR A 148 -20.84 -27.17 25.72
CA THR A 148 -20.74 -28.58 26.14
C THR A 148 -21.91 -28.91 27.07
N LYS A 149 -22.52 -30.11 26.94
CA LYS A 149 -23.70 -30.58 27.68
C LYS A 149 -23.61 -30.56 29.23
N GLN A 150 -22.50 -30.13 29.83
CA GLN A 150 -22.27 -30.11 31.29
C GLN A 150 -21.88 -28.73 31.85
N GLY A 151 -22.06 -27.66 31.08
CA GLY A 151 -21.86 -26.29 31.56
C GLY A 151 -20.96 -25.47 30.64
N THR A 152 -21.24 -24.17 30.60
CA THR A 152 -20.53 -23.17 29.80
C THR A 152 -19.10 -23.02 30.33
N LYS A 153 -18.09 -23.44 29.56
CA LYS A 153 -16.69 -23.16 29.88
C LYS A 153 -16.19 -22.13 28.87
N GLU A 154 -16.01 -20.89 29.33
CA GLU A 154 -15.38 -19.82 28.57
C GLU A 154 -13.86 -20.07 28.56
N VAL A 155 -13.30 -20.55 27.46
CA VAL A 155 -11.90 -21.03 27.44
C VAL A 155 -10.94 -20.13 26.67
N MET A 156 -11.41 -19.19 25.85
CA MET A 156 -10.52 -18.24 25.17
C MET A 156 -11.12 -16.84 25.09
N GLN A 157 -10.67 -15.97 25.99
CA GLN A 157 -10.73 -14.53 25.80
C GLN A 157 -9.62 -14.17 24.81
N PHE A 158 -9.92 -14.06 23.51
CA PHE A 158 -8.98 -13.44 22.58
C PHE A 158 -9.06 -11.93 22.77
N THR A 159 -8.44 -11.44 23.84
CA THR A 159 -8.25 -10.00 24.06
C THR A 159 -7.08 -9.57 23.21
N MET A 160 -7.33 -8.78 22.17
CA MET A 160 -6.27 -8.27 21.31
C MET A 160 -5.42 -7.30 22.12
N SER A 161 -4.27 -7.77 22.64
CA SER A 161 -3.37 -6.85 23.35
C SER A 161 -2.90 -5.72 22.43
N VAL A 162 -2.78 -4.50 22.98
CA VAL A 162 -2.28 -3.32 22.25
C VAL A 162 -0.94 -3.61 21.56
N GLY A 163 -0.08 -4.41 22.21
CA GLY A 163 1.21 -4.83 21.67
C GLY A 163 1.08 -5.71 20.42
N LEU A 164 0.21 -6.73 20.46
CA LEU A 164 -0.02 -7.61 19.31
C LEU A 164 -0.66 -6.84 18.15
N PHE A 165 -1.64 -5.99 18.43
CA PHE A 165 -2.25 -5.13 17.42
C PHE A 165 -1.21 -4.23 16.73
N THR A 166 -0.40 -3.53 17.53
CA THR A 166 0.65 -2.63 17.02
C THR A 166 1.69 -3.38 16.21
N LEU A 167 2.07 -4.59 16.64
CA LEU A 167 2.98 -5.46 15.89
C LEU A 167 2.40 -5.86 14.52
N LEU A 168 1.13 -6.27 14.47
CA LEU A 168 0.48 -6.64 13.21
C LEU A 168 0.35 -5.45 12.27
N VAL A 169 -0.05 -4.28 12.78
CA VAL A 169 -0.13 -3.06 11.97
C VAL A 169 1.26 -2.63 11.50
N PHE A 170 2.29 -2.75 12.35
CA PHE A 170 3.69 -2.53 11.96
C PHE A 170 4.11 -3.47 10.81
N LEU A 171 3.79 -4.76 10.86
CA LEU A 171 4.07 -5.71 9.78
C LEU A 171 3.35 -5.33 8.48
N ILE A 172 2.10 -4.87 8.56
CA ILE A 172 1.37 -4.31 7.42
C ILE A 172 2.13 -3.10 6.86
N GLY A 173 2.61 -2.19 7.71
CA GLY A 173 3.39 -1.01 7.32
C GLY A 173 4.68 -1.36 6.60
N VAL A 174 5.43 -2.32 7.13
CA VAL A 174 6.64 -2.89 6.52
C VAL A 174 6.32 -3.46 5.14
N GLY A 175 5.28 -4.29 5.03
CA GLY A 175 4.81 -4.86 3.78
C GLY A 175 4.43 -3.78 2.77
N MET A 176 3.59 -2.83 3.16
CA MET A 176 3.18 -1.69 2.33
C MET A 176 4.38 -0.85 1.85
N GLY A 177 5.37 -0.60 2.72
CA GLY A 177 6.61 0.10 2.39
C GLY A 177 7.39 -0.59 1.28
N ILE A 178 7.61 -1.90 1.42
CA ILE A 178 8.31 -2.73 0.43
C ILE A 178 7.51 -2.84 -0.87
N GLY A 179 6.20 -3.04 -0.78
CA GLY A 179 5.29 -3.16 -1.93
C GLY A 179 5.27 -1.91 -2.81
N LYS A 180 5.30 -0.72 -2.20
CA LYS A 180 5.40 0.54 -2.96
C LYS A 180 6.62 0.55 -3.87
N ALA A 181 7.79 0.17 -3.35
CA ALA A 181 9.01 0.10 -4.15
C ALA A 181 8.94 -0.99 -5.24
N ALA A 182 8.38 -2.15 -4.93
CA ALA A 182 8.22 -3.24 -5.88
C ALA A 182 7.32 -2.87 -7.09
N VAL A 183 6.21 -2.16 -6.84
CA VAL A 183 5.31 -1.70 -7.91
C VAL A 183 6.02 -0.69 -8.81
N TYR A 184 6.71 0.31 -8.24
CA TYR A 184 7.45 1.30 -9.04
C TYR A 184 8.57 0.69 -9.85
N LYS A 185 9.17 -0.42 -9.39
CA LYS A 185 10.18 -1.12 -10.18
C LYS A 185 9.60 -1.79 -11.43
N HIS A 186 8.36 -2.25 -11.41
CA HIS A 186 7.72 -2.85 -12.60
C HIS A 186 7.44 -1.82 -13.71
N ILE A 187 7.21 -0.55 -13.35
CA ILE A 187 6.87 0.51 -14.30
C ILE A 187 7.94 0.70 -15.40
N PRO A 188 9.24 0.96 -15.08
CA PRO A 188 10.27 1.17 -16.10
C PRO A 188 10.60 -0.09 -16.90
N THR A 189 10.43 -1.29 -16.35
CA THR A 189 10.64 -2.55 -17.09
C THR A 189 9.61 -2.76 -18.19
N TYR A 190 8.36 -2.35 -17.96
CA TYR A 190 7.28 -2.53 -18.94
C TYR A 190 7.06 -1.31 -19.85
N PHE A 191 7.39 -0.10 -19.39
CA PHE A 191 7.17 1.14 -20.12
C PHE A 191 8.42 2.05 -20.06
N PRO A 192 9.55 1.65 -20.66
CA PRO A 192 10.81 2.39 -20.57
C PRO A 192 10.74 3.80 -21.20
N GLN A 193 9.82 4.02 -22.14
CA GLN A 193 9.64 5.29 -22.83
C GLN A 193 8.69 6.27 -22.11
N ASP A 194 7.89 5.80 -21.14
CA ASP A 194 6.82 6.58 -20.50
C ASP A 194 6.80 6.41 -18.97
N VAL A 195 7.97 6.23 -18.35
CA VAL A 195 8.09 5.95 -16.90
C VAL A 195 7.47 7.07 -16.04
N GLY A 196 7.68 8.32 -16.41
CA GLY A 196 7.15 9.48 -15.69
C GLY A 196 5.63 9.60 -15.79
N ALA A 197 5.06 9.44 -16.99
CA ALA A 197 3.61 9.52 -17.20
C ALA A 197 2.88 8.36 -16.50
N VAL A 198 3.33 7.12 -16.70
CA VAL A 198 2.74 5.93 -16.05
C VAL A 198 2.92 5.99 -14.53
N GLY A 199 4.10 6.39 -14.05
CA GLY A 199 4.36 6.58 -12.63
C GLY A 199 3.45 7.61 -11.98
N GLY A 200 3.28 8.78 -12.61
CA GLY A 200 2.38 9.84 -12.14
C GLY A 200 0.91 9.38 -12.10
N LEU A 201 0.45 8.71 -13.15
CA LEU A 201 -0.92 8.18 -13.23
C LEU A 201 -1.21 7.11 -12.19
N VAL A 202 -0.29 6.14 -12.03
CA VAL A 202 -0.39 5.11 -10.99
C VAL A 202 -0.38 5.75 -9.60
N GLY A 203 0.47 6.75 -9.39
CA GLY A 203 0.53 7.53 -8.15
C GLY A 203 -0.79 8.26 -7.84
N MET A 204 -1.37 8.95 -8.83
CA MET A 204 -2.66 9.62 -8.71
C MET A 204 -3.78 8.64 -8.34
N LEU A 205 -3.87 7.51 -9.04
CA LEU A 205 -4.87 6.48 -8.75
C LEU A 205 -4.69 5.90 -7.34
N GLY A 206 -3.45 5.70 -6.89
CA GLY A 206 -3.15 5.32 -5.52
C GLY A 206 -3.61 6.35 -4.49
N ALA A 207 -3.36 7.64 -4.75
CA ALA A 207 -3.78 8.73 -3.89
C ALA A 207 -5.32 8.86 -3.82
N LEU A 208 -6.02 8.66 -4.95
CA LEU A 208 -7.47 8.57 -4.98
C LEU A 208 -7.97 7.42 -4.09
N GLY A 209 -7.28 6.28 -4.12
CA GLY A 209 -7.53 5.20 -3.17
C GLY A 209 -7.51 5.69 -1.71
N GLY A 210 -6.44 6.41 -1.32
CA GLY A 210 -6.31 6.96 0.03
C GLY A 210 -7.35 8.02 0.41
N PHE A 211 -7.99 8.67 -0.58
CA PHE A 211 -9.11 9.58 -0.37
C PHE A 211 -10.45 8.87 -0.18
N PHE A 212 -10.72 7.80 -0.95
CA PHE A 212 -11.99 7.07 -0.89
C PHE A 212 -12.04 5.97 0.18
N LEU A 213 -10.89 5.40 0.58
CA LEU A 213 -10.80 4.35 1.58
C LEU A 213 -11.24 4.77 3.00
N PRO A 214 -10.87 5.95 3.55
CA PRO A 214 -11.32 6.36 4.88
C PRO A 214 -12.84 6.54 5.00
N PRO A 215 -13.54 7.19 4.05
CA PRO A 215 -15.00 7.18 4.05
C PRO A 215 -15.58 5.77 3.99
N LEU A 216 -15.00 4.88 3.17
CA LEU A 216 -15.45 3.48 3.08
C LEU A 216 -15.30 2.74 4.42
N PHE A 217 -14.19 2.95 5.13
CA PHE A 217 -13.98 2.44 6.49
C PHE A 217 -15.02 2.97 7.48
N ALA A 218 -15.31 4.27 7.43
CA ALA A 218 -16.30 4.90 8.28
C ALA A 218 -17.72 4.35 8.02
N TYR A 219 -18.12 4.18 6.76
CA TYR A 219 -19.42 3.60 6.41
C TYR A 219 -19.51 2.12 6.83
N ALA A 220 -18.46 1.32 6.58
CA ALA A 220 -18.42 -0.09 6.98
C ALA A 220 -18.53 -0.27 8.50
N GLN A 221 -17.87 0.62 9.27
CA GLN A 221 -17.97 0.65 10.73
C GLN A 221 -19.37 1.10 11.18
N ALA A 222 -19.97 2.10 10.53
CA ALA A 222 -21.30 2.60 10.90
C ALA A 222 -22.42 1.55 10.68
N TRP A 223 -22.29 0.69 9.67
CA TRP A 223 -23.32 -0.32 9.36
C TRP A 223 -23.27 -1.54 10.28
N THR A 224 -22.07 -1.94 10.69
CA THR A 224 -21.87 -3.17 11.50
C THR A 224 -21.72 -2.88 12.98
N GLY A 225 -21.38 -1.65 13.35
CA GLY A 225 -21.01 -1.27 14.71
C GLY A 225 -19.63 -1.78 15.16
N LEU A 226 -18.90 -2.53 14.31
CA LEU A 226 -17.63 -3.17 14.66
C LEU A 226 -16.44 -2.41 14.08
N PRO A 227 -15.52 -1.89 14.92
CA PRO A 227 -14.29 -1.23 14.47
C PRO A 227 -13.38 -2.11 13.60
N GLN A 228 -13.49 -3.44 13.71
CA GLN A 228 -12.70 -4.42 12.96
C GLN A 228 -13.02 -4.46 11.46
N MET A 229 -14.15 -3.87 11.03
CA MET A 229 -14.53 -3.86 9.62
C MET A 229 -13.56 -3.11 8.72
N THR A 230 -12.76 -2.20 9.25
CA THR A 230 -11.69 -1.55 8.48
C THR A 230 -10.65 -2.56 8.02
N PHE A 231 -10.26 -3.50 8.89
CA PHE A 231 -9.36 -4.60 8.56
C PHE A 231 -10.00 -5.61 7.62
N PHE A 232 -11.33 -5.82 7.70
CA PHE A 232 -12.05 -6.60 6.71
C PHE A 232 -11.99 -5.97 5.31
N VAL A 233 -12.27 -4.66 5.19
CA VAL A 233 -12.20 -3.96 3.90
C VAL A 233 -10.78 -4.03 3.32
N LEU A 234 -9.76 -3.88 4.18
CA LEU A 234 -8.36 -4.04 3.79
C LEU A 234 -8.03 -5.46 3.34
N PHE A 235 -8.49 -6.46 4.08
CA PHE A 235 -8.32 -7.87 3.75
C PHE A 235 -8.96 -8.19 2.40
N LEU A 236 -10.20 -7.74 2.18
CA LEU A 236 -10.95 -7.96 0.94
C LEU A 236 -10.27 -7.28 -0.25
N LEU A 237 -9.83 -6.02 -0.09
CA LEU A 237 -9.08 -5.29 -1.10
C LEU A 237 -7.75 -5.98 -1.45
N ALA A 238 -7.02 -6.45 -0.44
CA ALA A 238 -5.79 -7.20 -0.61
C ALA A 238 -6.04 -8.57 -1.26
N ALA A 239 -7.12 -9.26 -0.90
CA ALA A 239 -7.49 -10.58 -1.42
C ALA A 239 -7.87 -10.51 -2.90
N ILE A 240 -8.70 -9.54 -3.28
CA ILE A 240 -9.04 -9.29 -4.69
C ILE A 240 -7.77 -9.01 -5.49
N SER A 241 -6.89 -8.15 -4.97
CA SER A 241 -5.65 -7.78 -5.67
C SER A 241 -4.68 -8.95 -5.77
N PHE A 242 -4.58 -9.77 -4.72
CA PHE A 242 -3.76 -10.97 -4.71
C PHE A 242 -4.28 -12.03 -5.68
N LEU A 243 -5.59 -12.30 -5.66
CA LEU A 243 -6.23 -13.25 -6.58
C LEU A 243 -6.06 -12.79 -8.03
N TRP A 244 -6.28 -11.51 -8.30
CA TRP A 244 -6.09 -10.93 -9.63
C TRP A 244 -4.65 -11.04 -10.12
N MET A 245 -3.68 -10.79 -9.24
CA MET A 245 -2.27 -10.98 -9.53
C MET A 245 -1.96 -12.45 -9.82
N HIS A 246 -2.49 -13.36 -9.00
CA HIS A 246 -2.30 -14.80 -9.15
C HIS A 246 -2.84 -15.32 -10.48
N LEU A 247 -4.09 -14.99 -10.81
CA LEU A 247 -4.71 -15.33 -12.09
C LEU A 247 -3.95 -14.74 -13.29
N THR A 248 -3.44 -13.51 -13.16
CA THR A 248 -2.65 -12.88 -14.22
C THR A 248 -1.34 -13.61 -14.46
N VAL A 249 -0.65 -14.02 -13.39
CA VAL A 249 0.62 -14.75 -13.49
C VAL A 249 0.40 -16.14 -14.07
N LEU A 250 -0.65 -16.85 -13.67
CA LEU A 250 -1.00 -18.14 -14.25
C LEU A 250 -1.28 -18.02 -15.75
N LYS A 251 -2.05 -17.01 -16.18
CA LYS A 251 -2.30 -16.76 -17.61
C LYS A 251 -1.01 -16.47 -18.39
N LEU A 252 -0.09 -15.69 -17.81
CA LEU A 252 1.21 -15.41 -18.44
C LEU A 252 2.07 -16.68 -18.57
N LEU A 253 2.12 -17.50 -17.53
CA LEU A 253 2.86 -18.78 -17.56
C LEU A 253 2.26 -19.77 -18.58
N GLN A 254 0.92 -19.83 -18.68
CA GLN A 254 0.25 -20.65 -19.68
C GLN A 254 0.57 -20.20 -21.11
N GLN A 255 0.64 -18.88 -21.35
CA GLN A 255 1.03 -18.34 -22.67
C GLN A 255 2.48 -18.68 -23.02
N GLU A 256 3.41 -18.58 -22.07
CA GLU A 256 4.81 -18.95 -22.26
C GLU A 256 4.96 -20.47 -22.50
N ALA A 257 4.23 -21.30 -21.75
CA ALA A 257 4.22 -22.75 -21.96
C ALA A 257 3.68 -23.13 -23.35
N GLN A 258 2.67 -22.42 -23.84
CA GLN A 258 2.10 -22.66 -25.16
C GLN A 258 3.02 -22.18 -26.30
N HIS A 259 3.75 -21.07 -26.11
CA HIS A 259 4.78 -20.63 -27.06
C HIS A 259 5.93 -21.63 -27.16
N LEU A 260 6.42 -22.14 -26.01
CA LEU A 260 7.48 -23.16 -25.99
C LEU A 260 7.01 -24.44 -26.68
N LYS A 261 5.77 -24.89 -26.43
CA LYS A 261 5.21 -26.06 -27.10
C LYS A 261 5.16 -25.89 -28.62
N ASN A 262 4.70 -24.73 -29.10
CA ASN A 262 4.66 -24.42 -30.53
C ASN A 262 6.08 -24.35 -31.14
N ASP A 263 7.07 -23.81 -30.41
CA ASP A 263 8.47 -23.80 -30.86
C ASP A 263 9.05 -25.22 -30.96
N PHE A 264 8.70 -26.13 -30.04
CA PHE A 264 9.10 -27.53 -30.11
C PHE A 264 8.45 -28.26 -31.30
N GLU A 265 7.16 -28.02 -31.57
CA GLU A 265 6.44 -28.58 -32.72
C GLU A 265 7.05 -28.10 -34.05
N LEU A 266 7.35 -26.79 -34.17
CA LEU A 266 7.98 -26.21 -35.37
C LEU A 266 9.45 -26.60 -35.58
N LYS A 267 10.15 -27.01 -34.52
CA LYS A 267 11.57 -27.42 -34.60
C LYS A 267 11.72 -28.94 -34.79
N GLY A 268 10.72 -29.73 -34.38
CA GLY A 268 10.65 -31.17 -34.63
C GLY A 268 10.30 -31.54 -36.07
N ASP A 269 9.66 -30.63 -36.82
CA ASP A 269 9.22 -30.84 -38.21
C ASP A 269 10.25 -30.43 -39.27
N ARG A 270 11.49 -30.09 -38.86
CA ARG A 270 12.59 -29.84 -39.80
C ARG A 270 13.23 -31.19 -40.17
N PRO A 271 13.13 -31.66 -41.42
CA PRO A 271 13.91 -32.82 -41.84
C PRO A 271 15.41 -32.50 -41.69
N CYS A 272 16.14 -33.45 -41.11
CA CYS A 272 17.60 -33.41 -40.97
C CYS A 272 18.31 -33.21 -42.32
#